data_AF-A0A8H9C799-F1
#
_entry.id   AF-A0A8H9C799-F1
#
_cell.length_a   1.000
_cell.length_b   1.000
_cell.length_c   1.000
_cell.angle_alpha   90.00
_cell.angle_beta   90.00
_cell.angle_gamma   90.00
#
_symmetry.space_group_name_H-M   'P 1'
#
loop_
_entity.id
_entity.type
_entity.pdbx_description
1 polymer ?
#
loop_
_entity_poly.entity_id
_entity_poly.type
_entity_poly.pdbx_seq_one_letter_code
_entity_poly.pdbx_strand_id
1 'polypeptide(L)' 'MLRLVALGIIVAAAATILVVALRPPLLRAQEDAYCRPPLKFAAGACVARCPAGYEDRGQTCVFRSLSR' A
#
# COMPACT_ATOMS: atom_id res chain seq x y z
N MET A 1 -36.60 -20.36 -3.61
CA MET A 1 -35.17 -20.70 -3.69
C MET A 1 -34.37 -19.62 -4.42
N LEU A 2 -34.78 -19.18 -5.62
CA LEU A 2 -34.08 -18.13 -6.39
C LEU A 2 -33.84 -16.80 -5.63
N ARG A 3 -34.80 -16.37 -4.79
CA ARG A 3 -34.68 -15.15 -3.98
C ARG A 3 -33.60 -15.21 -2.91
N LEU A 4 -33.40 -16.37 -2.30
CA LEU A 4 -32.36 -16.59 -1.29
C LEU A 4 -30.97 -16.59 -1.93
N VAL A 5 -30.87 -17.18 -3.13
CA VAL A 5 -29.64 -17.15 -3.94
C VAL A 5 -29.29 -15.72 -4.33
N ALA A 6 -30.27 -14.93 -4.80
CA ALA A 6 -30.05 -13.54 -5.16
C ALA A 6 -29.58 -12.68 -3.96
N LEU A 7 -30.19 -12.86 -2.79
CA LEU A 7 -29.78 -12.18 -1.55
C LEU A 7 -28.34 -12.54 -1.15
N GLY A 8 -27.97 -13.82 -1.24
CA GLY A 8 -26.60 -14.27 -0.94
C GLY A 8 -25.55 -13.61 -1.84
N ILE A 9 -25.83 -13.49 -3.14
CA ILE A 9 -24.93 -12.83 -4.11
C ILE A 9 -24.77 -11.35 -3.78
N ILE A 10 -25.87 -10.65 -3.47
CA ILE A 10 -25.84 -9.22 -3.15
C ILE A 10 -25.01 -8.97 -1.89
N VAL A 11 -25.19 -9.78 -0.84
CA VAL A 11 -24.43 -9.65 0.41
C VAL A 11 -22.94 -9.91 0.17
N ALA A 12 -22.60 -10.94 -0.60
CA ALA A 12 -21.21 -11.24 -0.92
C ALA A 12 -20.55 -10.10 -1.72
N ALA A 13 -21.25 -9.55 -2.72
CA ALA A 13 -20.77 -8.42 -3.50
C ALA A 13 -20.59 -7.15 -2.66
N ALA A 14 -21.53 -6.85 -1.76
CA ALA A 14 -21.41 -5.70 -0.86
C ALA A 14 -20.21 -5.86 0.09
N ALA A 15 -20.01 -7.07 0.63
CA ALA A 15 -18.87 -7.37 1.50
C ALA A 15 -17.52 -7.21 0.76
N THR A 16 -17.41 -7.69 -0.48
CA THR A 16 -16.17 -7.55 -1.25
C THR A 16 -15.87 -6.09 -1.61
N ILE A 17 -16.88 -5.31 -2.00
CA ILE A 17 -16.73 -3.87 -2.26
C ILE A 17 -16.27 -3.14 -0.99
N LEU A 18 -16.87 -3.45 0.15
CA LEU A 18 -16.50 -2.86 1.44
C LEU A 18 -15.05 -3.19 1.81
N VAL A 19 -14.61 -4.44 1.65
CA VAL A 19 -13.21 -4.82 1.90
C VAL A 19 -12.24 -4.07 0.98
N VAL A 20 -12.58 -3.88 -0.30
CA VAL A 20 -11.74 -3.12 -1.24
C VAL A 20 -11.68 -1.64 -0.87
N ALA A 21 -12.79 -1.04 -0.46
CA ALA A 21 -12.84 0.37 -0.06
C ALA A 21 -12.08 0.66 1.24
N LEU A 22 -12.07 -0.29 2.18
CA LEU A 22 -11.31 -0.16 3.44
C LEU A 22 -9.82 -0.52 3.30
N ARG A 23 -9.40 -1.16 2.21
CA ARG A 23 -7.97 -1.42 2.00
C ARG A 23 -7.26 -0.07 1.84
N PRO A 24 -6.25 0.22 2.67
CA PRO A 24 -5.40 1.37 2.40
C PRO A 24 -4.82 1.18 0.98
N PRO A 25 -4.77 2.25 0.15
CA PRO A 25 -4.17 2.15 -1.17
C PRO A 25 -2.70 1.75 -1.00
N LEU A 26 -2.41 0.46 -1.17
CA LEU A 26 -1.06 -0.04 -1.26
C LEU A 26 -0.50 0.53 -2.56
N LEU A 27 0.48 1.41 -2.46
CA LEU A 27 1.14 2.02 -3.62
C LEU A 27 0.17 2.81 -4.52
N ARG A 28 -0.13 4.05 -4.13
CA ARG A 28 -0.05 5.11 -5.13
C ARG A 28 1.44 5.30 -5.43
N ALA A 29 1.94 4.47 -6.35
CA ALA A 29 3.22 4.64 -6.97
C ALA A 29 3.25 6.08 -7.50
N GLN A 30 3.94 6.94 -6.77
CA GLN A 30 4.25 8.28 -7.22
C GLN A 30 5.11 8.09 -8.47
N GLU A 31 4.53 8.38 -9.63
CA GLU A 31 5.17 8.28 -10.95
C GLU A 31 6.30 9.31 -11.14
N ASP A 32 6.52 10.17 -10.14
CA ASP A 32 7.67 11.06 -10.11
C ASP A 32 8.91 10.25 -9.70
N ALA A 33 9.94 10.25 -10.56
CA ALA A 33 11.28 9.76 -10.25
C ALA A 33 11.91 10.43 -9.00
N TYR A 34 11.23 11.42 -8.41
CA TYR A 34 11.59 12.14 -7.22
C TYR A 34 10.39 12.21 -6.25
N CYS A 35 10.57 11.71 -5.02
CA CYS A 35 9.53 11.82 -4.00
C CYS A 35 9.30 13.28 -3.61
N ARG A 36 8.04 13.73 -3.61
CA ARG A 36 7.68 15.06 -3.11
C ARG A 36 8.03 15.16 -1.62
N PRO A 37 8.80 16.18 -1.17
CA PRO A 37 9.02 16.42 0.25
C PRO A 37 7.69 16.52 1.02
N PRO A 38 7.53 15.92 2.22
CA PRO A 38 8.53 15.30 3.10
C PRO A 38 8.70 13.77 2.91
N LEU A 39 8.25 13.20 1.81
CA LEU A 39 8.32 11.75 1.58
C LEU A 39 9.74 11.31 1.19
N LYS A 40 10.09 10.09 1.56
CA LYS A 40 11.37 9.44 1.33
C LYS A 40 11.22 8.29 0.35
N PHE A 41 12.20 8.08 -0.52
CA PHE A 41 12.17 6.97 -1.47
C PHE A 41 12.66 5.67 -0.81
N ALA A 42 11.84 4.63 -0.79
CA ALA A 42 12.16 3.31 -0.24
C ALA A 42 11.52 2.20 -1.09
N ALA A 43 12.32 1.22 -1.52
CA ALA A 43 11.82 0.01 -2.21
C ALA A 43 10.90 0.28 -3.42
N GLY A 44 11.17 1.34 -4.20
CA GLY A 44 10.34 1.71 -5.35
C GLY A 44 9.06 2.48 -5.02
N ALA A 45 8.90 2.94 -3.77
CA ALA A 45 7.76 3.73 -3.32
C ALA A 45 8.20 4.95 -2.51
N CYS A 46 7.35 5.96 -2.45
CA CYS A 46 7.54 7.12 -1.56
C CYS A 46 6.83 6.87 -0.22
N VAL A 47 7.57 6.94 0.88
CA VAL A 47 7.11 6.63 2.23
C VAL A 47 7.40 7.80 3.19
N ALA A 48 6.51 8.05 4.15
CA ALA A 48 6.73 9.10 5.15
C ALA A 48 7.80 8.72 6.19
N ARG A 49 8.01 7.42 6.44
CA ARG A 49 9.01 6.87 7.36
C ARG A 49 9.62 5.61 6.75
N CYS A 50 10.92 5.40 6.97
CA CYS A 50 11.59 4.22 6.46
C CYS A 50 11.02 2.93 7.09
N PRO A 51 10.74 1.89 6.28
CA PRO A 51 10.25 0.61 6.77
C PRO A 51 11.35 -0.15 7.52
N ALA A 52 10.96 -1.17 8.30
CA ALA A 52 11.90 -1.99 9.05
C ALA A 52 12.96 -2.62 8.13
N GLY A 53 14.21 -2.63 8.58
CA GLY A 53 15.35 -3.09 7.78
C GLY A 53 15.90 -2.06 6.78
N TYR A 54 15.29 -0.89 6.67
CA TYR A 54 15.85 0.24 5.93
C TYR A 54 16.41 1.30 6.88
N GLU A 55 17.55 1.85 6.53
CA GLU A 55 18.21 2.96 7.21
C GLU A 55 17.86 4.29 6.54
N ASP A 56 17.57 5.30 7.34
CA ASP A 56 17.19 6.63 6.89
C ASP A 56 18.42 7.45 6.49
N ARG A 57 18.50 7.84 5.22
CA ARG A 57 19.59 8.67 4.67
C ARG A 57 19.08 10.05 4.24
N GLY A 58 17.99 10.52 4.85
CA GLY A 58 17.40 11.83 4.57
C GLY A 58 16.24 11.71 3.59
N GLN A 59 16.51 11.85 2.28
CA GLN A 59 15.48 11.78 1.23
C GLN A 59 15.25 10.36 0.70
N THR A 60 16.09 9.41 1.07
CA THR A 60 15.96 8.00 0.67
C THR A 60 16.14 7.10 1.89
N CYS A 61 15.53 5.93 1.82
CA CYS A 61 15.73 4.84 2.75
C CYS A 61 16.53 3.76 2.03
N VAL A 62 17.70 3.44 2.55
CA VAL A 62 18.57 2.39 1.99
C VAL A 62 18.36 1.10 2.75
N PHE A 63 18.22 -0.02 2.06
CA PHE A 63 18.11 -1.30 2.73
C PHE A 63 19.41 -1.56 3.48
N ARG A 64 19.32 -1.81 4.79
CA ARG A 64 20.45 -2.19 5.63
C ARG A 64 20.77 -3.64 5.31
N SER A 65 21.44 -3.84 4.17
CA SER A 65 22.08 -5.10 3.86
C SER A 65 22.96 -5.47 5.05
N LEU A 66 22.77 -6.67 5.61
CA LEU A 66 23.72 -7.30 6.51
C LEU A 66 24.98 -7.68 5.71
N SER A 67 25.59 -6.72 5.01
CA SER A 67 26.83 -6.89 4.26
C SER A 67 27.97 -7.02 5.27
N ARG A 68 28.06 -8.21 5.87
CA ARG A 68 29.29 -8.77 6.42
C ARG A 68 29.92 -9.63 5.32
#